data_AF-B7K3M0-F1
#
_entry.id   AF-B7K3M0-F1
#
_cell.length_a   1.000
_cell.length_b   1.000
_cell.length_c   1.000
_cell.angle_alpha   90.00
_cell.angle_beta   90.00
_cell.angle_gamma   90.00
#
_symmetry.space_group_name_H-M   'P 1'
#
loop_
_entity.id
_entity.type
_entity.pdbx_description
1 polymer ?
#
loop_
_entity_poly.entity_id
_entity_poly.type
_entity_poly.pdbx_seq_one_letter_code
_entity_poly.pdbx_strand_id
1 'polypeptide(L)'
;MVKIILRKLVKSLGNLVKNIVYFLWLLLSNIWVLLWYLANINRRFTVLLSSIIGLMLFIIIGTLTPSIQPFEGTLQLNSLTFTSKSDQPFIKNADAITQITQTYAENALPLILTGQFSDSDPKIEALNTITLNPIKNQESWWQIEAIADATLEIKELKLTSETTLEHLEYDSTNKRLSINNIIPQKHPLSLIIDASSSDKFTVTFQGYEIPQFPDITSFTWQPNNQITLTLNQPVKLEVQFQESPNNRLFWGRLAVENVKLFNQPIINPKDYADYYKESAISGGTVRLADKNYTLEVGQFLTFKTEDSISSLLGLKITDESTPTLNTSDNKILQINEPFRGLKLDISGKTKKIEIGLNERLPVATLQASWLERFFPRDAVIALITFLSTLVTLLLGWLWEIVTKNE
;
A
#
# COMPACT_ATOMS: atom_id res chain seq x y z
N MET A 1 -8.04 41.46 -14.87
CA MET A 1 -8.06 40.66 -16.12
C MET A 1 -8.64 39.25 -15.91
N VAL A 2 -8.13 38.46 -14.96
CA VAL A 2 -8.57 37.08 -14.66
C VAL A 2 -10.08 36.94 -14.38
N LYS A 3 -10.69 37.87 -13.62
CA LYS A 3 -12.13 37.86 -13.28
C LYS A 3 -13.07 38.02 -14.49
N ILE A 4 -12.60 38.70 -15.54
CA ILE A 4 -13.35 38.91 -16.79
C ILE A 4 -13.28 37.65 -17.67
N ILE A 5 -12.11 37.02 -17.72
CA ILE A 5 -11.90 35.76 -18.44
C ILE A 5 -12.73 34.64 -17.80
N LEU A 6 -12.73 34.52 -16.47
CA LEU A 6 -13.51 33.52 -15.74
C LEU A 6 -15.03 33.68 -15.98
N ARG A 7 -15.55 34.91 -15.98
CA ARG A 7 -16.97 35.17 -16.30
C ARG A 7 -17.34 34.80 -17.72
N LYS A 8 -16.47 35.06 -18.71
CA LYS A 8 -16.71 34.64 -20.10
C LYS A 8 -16.70 33.12 -20.23
N LEU A 9 -15.80 32.43 -19.51
CA LEU A 9 -15.69 30.97 -19.51
C LEU A 9 -16.93 30.30 -18.90
N VAL A 10 -17.41 30.79 -17.75
CA VAL A 10 -18.65 30.31 -17.10
C VAL A 10 -19.87 30.53 -18.00
N LYS A 11 -19.99 31.71 -18.64
CA LYS A 11 -21.09 31.99 -19.57
C LYS A 11 -21.04 31.11 -20.83
N SER A 12 -19.84 30.81 -21.32
CA SER A 12 -19.62 29.88 -22.44
C SER A 12 -20.02 28.45 -22.08
N LEU A 13 -19.59 27.95 -20.92
CA LEU A 13 -20.01 26.63 -20.41
C LEU A 13 -21.53 26.55 -20.23
N GLY A 14 -22.16 27.59 -19.67
CA GLY A 14 -23.61 27.63 -19.49
C GLY A 14 -24.36 27.54 -20.82
N ASN A 15 -23.89 28.24 -21.85
CA ASN A 15 -24.47 28.15 -23.19
C ASN A 15 -24.25 26.77 -23.83
N LEU A 16 -23.08 26.16 -23.63
CA LEU A 16 -22.75 24.83 -24.13
C LEU A 16 -23.64 23.75 -23.50
N VAL A 17 -23.84 23.80 -22.17
CA VAL A 17 -24.77 22.90 -21.46
C VAL A 17 -26.19 23.09 -21.96
N LYS A 18 -26.65 24.34 -22.11
CA LYS A 18 -28.00 24.64 -22.63
C LYS A 18 -28.22 24.07 -24.04
N ASN A 19 -27.22 24.20 -24.92
CA ASN A 19 -27.27 23.66 -26.28
C ASN A 19 -27.27 22.13 -26.28
N ILE A 20 -26.49 21.48 -25.40
CA ILE A 20 -26.51 20.02 -25.24
C ILE A 20 -27.88 19.54 -24.74
N VAL A 21 -28.45 20.21 -23.74
CA VAL A 21 -29.78 19.86 -23.21
C VAL A 21 -30.85 20.04 -24.28
N TYR A 22 -30.81 21.14 -25.04
CA TYR A 22 -31.75 21.38 -26.13
C TYR A 22 -31.61 20.34 -27.24
N PHE A 23 -30.38 20.00 -27.63
CA PHE A 23 -30.09 18.96 -28.61
C PHE A 23 -30.59 17.59 -28.15
N LEU A 24 -30.33 17.21 -26.90
CA LEU A 24 -30.84 15.97 -26.31
C LEU A 24 -32.36 15.93 -26.27
N TRP A 25 -33.02 17.04 -25.91
CA TRP A 25 -34.47 17.15 -25.91
C TRP A 25 -35.06 16.99 -27.31
N LEU A 26 -34.44 17.62 -28.31
CA LEU A 26 -34.86 17.54 -29.71
C LEU A 26 -34.63 16.13 -30.29
N LEU A 27 -33.55 15.47 -29.87
CA LEU A 27 -33.26 14.09 -30.24
C LEU A 27 -34.26 13.12 -29.59
N LEU A 28 -34.57 13.31 -28.31
CA LEU A 28 -35.58 12.51 -27.59
C LEU A 28 -37.00 12.72 -28.15
N SER A 29 -37.38 13.96 -28.51
CA SER A 29 -38.69 14.25 -29.09
C SER A 29 -38.83 13.62 -30.47
N ASN A 30 -37.80 13.68 -31.31
CA ASN A 30 -37.79 13.02 -32.61
C ASN A 30 -37.84 11.49 -32.48
N ILE A 31 -37.09 10.90 -31.53
CA ILE A 31 -37.18 9.47 -31.22
C ILE A 31 -38.60 9.11 -30.77
N TRP A 32 -39.24 9.94 -29.95
CA TRP A 32 -40.59 9.69 -29.45
C TRP A 32 -41.63 9.76 -30.58
N VAL A 33 -41.55 10.74 -31.47
CA VAL A 33 -42.41 10.85 -32.65
C VAL A 33 -42.21 9.65 -33.60
N LEU A 34 -40.95 9.25 -33.82
CA LEU A 34 -40.62 8.06 -34.59
C LEU A 34 -41.24 6.80 -33.96
N LEU A 35 -41.04 6.58 -32.65
CA LEU A 35 -41.62 5.45 -31.92
C LEU A 35 -43.15 5.45 -31.96
N TRP A 36 -43.78 6.63 -31.88
CA TRP A 36 -45.23 6.78 -32.01
C TRP A 36 -45.73 6.41 -33.40
N TYR A 37 -45.06 6.91 -34.45
CA TYR A 37 -45.36 6.56 -35.84
C TYR A 37 -45.21 5.05 -36.09
N LEU A 38 -44.14 4.45 -35.57
CA LEU A 38 -43.88 3.02 -35.66
C LEU A 38 -44.90 2.18 -34.89
N ALA A 39 -45.31 2.62 -33.70
CA ALA A 39 -46.35 1.97 -32.91
C ALA A 39 -47.69 1.92 -33.65
N ASN A 40 -47.95 2.92 -34.50
CA ASN A 40 -49.15 2.99 -35.32
C ASN A 40 -49.11 2.04 -36.53
N ILE A 41 -47.91 1.75 -37.07
CA ILE A 41 -47.71 0.78 -38.16
C ILE A 41 -47.76 -0.67 -37.64
N ASN A 42 -47.00 -0.99 -36.58
CA ASN A 42 -46.96 -2.33 -36.01
C ASN A 42 -46.55 -2.30 -34.53
N ARG A 43 -47.55 -2.23 -33.64
CA ARG A 43 -47.37 -2.18 -32.19
C ARG A 43 -46.47 -3.28 -31.63
N ARG A 44 -46.55 -4.52 -32.15
CA ARG A 44 -45.72 -5.65 -31.66
C ARG A 44 -44.25 -5.45 -31.98
N PHE A 45 -43.96 -4.97 -33.19
CA PHE A 45 -42.60 -4.66 -33.63
C PHE A 45 -41.99 -3.52 -32.81
N THR A 46 -42.75 -2.45 -32.56
CA THR A 46 -42.28 -1.31 -31.77
C THR A 46 -41.95 -1.70 -30.33
N VAL A 47 -42.77 -2.55 -29.70
CA VAL A 47 -42.49 -3.08 -28.35
C VAL A 47 -41.20 -3.93 -28.34
N LEU A 48 -40.99 -4.79 -29.33
CA LEU A 48 -39.76 -5.58 -29.45
C LEU A 48 -38.51 -4.69 -29.63
N LEU A 49 -38.55 -3.76 -30.58
CA LEU A 49 -37.42 -2.86 -30.88
C LEU A 49 -37.07 -1.99 -29.67
N SER A 50 -38.08 -1.38 -29.03
CA SER A 50 -37.88 -0.58 -27.82
C SER A 50 -37.34 -1.40 -26.65
N SER A 51 -37.77 -2.65 -26.48
CA SER A 51 -37.23 -3.54 -25.43
C SER A 51 -35.75 -3.85 -25.67
N ILE A 52 -35.36 -4.13 -26.92
CA ILE A 52 -33.96 -4.40 -27.28
C ILE A 52 -33.08 -3.16 -27.07
N ILE A 53 -33.54 -1.98 -27.49
CA ILE A 53 -32.84 -0.71 -27.26
C ILE A 53 -32.75 -0.42 -25.75
N GLY A 54 -33.82 -0.64 -25.00
CA GLY A 54 -33.82 -0.48 -23.54
C GLY A 54 -32.81 -1.40 -22.85
N LEU A 55 -32.74 -2.67 -23.27
CA LEU A 55 -31.76 -3.63 -22.77
C LEU A 55 -30.32 -3.20 -23.11
N MET A 56 -30.09 -2.75 -24.35
CA MET A 56 -28.78 -2.24 -24.78
C MET A 56 -28.34 -1.02 -23.96
N LEU A 57 -29.25 -0.05 -23.73
CA LEU A 57 -28.98 1.10 -22.88
C LEU A 57 -28.69 0.69 -21.43
N PHE A 58 -29.45 -0.26 -20.89
CA PHE A 58 -29.21 -0.78 -19.54
C PHE A 58 -27.81 -1.39 -19.41
N ILE A 59 -27.38 -2.18 -20.40
CA ILE A 59 -26.04 -2.77 -20.45
C ILE A 59 -24.98 -1.67 -20.53
N ILE A 60 -25.13 -0.69 -21.43
CA ILE A 60 -24.20 0.43 -21.57
C ILE A 60 -24.07 1.20 -20.24
N ILE A 61 -25.19 1.55 -19.61
CA ILE A 61 -25.19 2.22 -18.30
C ILE A 61 -24.50 1.36 -17.24
N GLY A 62 -24.76 0.04 -17.23
CA GLY A 62 -24.09 -0.91 -16.35
C GLY A 62 -22.57 -0.96 -16.53
N THR A 63 -22.08 -0.80 -17.77
CA THR A 63 -20.62 -0.74 -18.05
C THR A 63 -19.97 0.57 -17.61
N LEU A 64 -20.70 1.68 -17.63
CA LEU A 64 -20.19 2.99 -17.23
C LEU A 64 -20.27 3.22 -15.71
N THR A 65 -21.14 2.48 -15.03
CA THR A 65 -21.36 2.63 -13.59
C THR A 65 -20.23 1.99 -12.78
N PRO A 66 -19.46 2.74 -11.98
CA PRO A 66 -18.38 2.19 -11.16
C PRO A 66 -18.92 1.30 -10.03
N SER A 67 -18.29 0.15 -9.79
CA SER A 67 -18.65 -0.77 -8.70
C SER A 67 -17.47 -1.09 -7.81
N ILE A 68 -17.74 -1.34 -6.52
CA ILE A 68 -16.72 -1.78 -5.57
C ILE A 68 -16.34 -3.22 -5.92
N GLN A 69 -15.09 -3.44 -6.26
CA GLN A 69 -14.52 -4.75 -6.58
C GLN A 69 -13.25 -4.98 -5.77
N PRO A 70 -12.88 -6.26 -5.52
CA PRO A 70 -11.60 -6.58 -4.93
C PRO A 70 -10.47 -6.19 -5.88
N PHE A 71 -9.36 -5.74 -5.30
CA PHE A 71 -8.10 -5.60 -6.00
C PHE A 71 -7.00 -6.33 -5.24
N GLU A 72 -5.94 -6.63 -5.95
CA GLU A 72 -4.71 -7.18 -5.43
C GLU A 72 -3.52 -6.52 -6.12
N GLY A 73 -2.37 -6.54 -5.49
CA GLY A 73 -1.16 -6.04 -6.10
C GLY A 73 0.09 -6.55 -5.41
N THR A 74 1.18 -6.51 -6.15
CA THR A 74 2.53 -6.78 -5.66
C THR A 74 3.33 -5.53 -5.93
N LEU A 75 3.74 -4.84 -4.86
CA LEU A 75 4.44 -3.57 -4.91
C LEU A 75 5.91 -3.75 -4.52
N GLN A 76 6.75 -2.93 -5.11
CA GLN A 76 8.12 -2.69 -4.72
C GLN A 76 8.19 -1.29 -4.12
N LEU A 77 8.68 -1.21 -2.88
CA LEU A 77 8.57 -0.04 -2.04
C LEU A 77 9.91 0.28 -1.35
N ASN A 78 10.20 1.57 -1.25
CA ASN A 78 11.29 2.07 -0.41
C ASN A 78 10.83 2.18 1.05
N SER A 79 9.59 2.63 1.25
CA SER A 79 9.00 2.81 2.57
C SER A 79 7.53 2.39 2.64
N LEU A 80 7.07 2.07 3.85
CA LEU A 80 5.69 1.71 4.12
C LEU A 80 5.26 2.24 5.48
N THR A 81 4.05 2.81 5.55
CA THR A 81 3.39 3.17 6.81
C THR A 81 2.01 2.51 6.85
N PHE A 82 1.61 1.96 7.99
CA PHE A 82 0.27 1.40 8.19
C PHE A 82 -0.10 1.30 9.67
N THR A 83 -1.40 1.14 9.95
CA THR A 83 -1.91 0.79 11.28
C THR A 83 -2.49 -0.63 11.26
N SER A 84 -2.10 -1.47 12.21
CA SER A 84 -2.62 -2.83 12.36
C SER A 84 -4.04 -2.85 12.93
N LYS A 85 -4.91 -3.70 12.40
CA LYS A 85 -6.27 -3.95 12.92
C LYS A 85 -6.40 -5.24 13.75
N SER A 86 -5.33 -5.99 13.87
CA SER A 86 -5.38 -7.32 14.47
C SER A 86 -4.10 -7.68 15.19
N ASP A 87 -4.24 -8.50 16.21
CA ASP A 87 -3.11 -9.08 16.92
C ASP A 87 -2.51 -10.21 16.08
N GLN A 88 -1.38 -9.94 15.42
CA GLN A 88 -0.72 -10.90 14.55
C GLN A 88 0.81 -10.75 14.58
N PRO A 89 1.55 -11.85 14.36
CA PRO A 89 2.99 -11.78 14.16
C PRO A 89 3.30 -10.98 12.88
N PHE A 90 4.23 -10.04 12.99
CA PHE A 90 4.67 -9.18 11.88
C PHE A 90 6.11 -9.44 11.45
N ILE A 91 6.99 -9.77 12.38
CA ILE A 91 8.28 -10.39 12.05
C ILE A 91 8.26 -11.76 12.71
N LYS A 92 8.61 -12.81 11.96
CA LYS A 92 8.69 -14.16 12.50
C LYS A 92 9.90 -14.90 11.95
N ASN A 93 10.70 -15.46 12.86
CA ASN A 93 11.91 -16.23 12.55
C ASN A 93 12.84 -15.47 11.59
N ALA A 94 13.10 -14.20 11.87
CA ALA A 94 14.09 -13.43 11.12
C ALA A 94 15.47 -13.72 11.71
N ASP A 95 16.30 -14.41 10.94
CA ASP A 95 17.64 -14.89 11.32
C ASP A 95 18.75 -14.05 10.67
N ALA A 96 20.01 -14.48 10.88
CA ALA A 96 21.21 -13.85 10.36
C ALA A 96 21.35 -12.36 10.74
N ILE A 97 20.86 -12.00 11.93
CA ILE A 97 20.92 -10.62 12.43
C ILE A 97 22.26 -10.41 13.14
N THR A 98 23.05 -9.45 12.67
CA THR A 98 24.33 -9.09 13.31
C THR A 98 24.16 -8.01 14.35
N GLN A 99 23.13 -7.18 14.23
CA GLN A 99 22.93 -6.06 15.14
C GLN A 99 21.43 -5.77 15.32
N ILE A 100 21.03 -5.53 16.57
CA ILE A 100 19.72 -4.97 16.91
C ILE A 100 19.96 -3.71 17.72
N THR A 101 19.42 -2.60 17.26
CA THR A 101 19.47 -1.32 17.96
C THR A 101 18.04 -0.86 18.25
N GLN A 102 17.79 -0.45 19.49
CA GLN A 102 16.52 0.12 19.89
C GLN A 102 16.72 1.49 20.52
N THR A 103 15.93 2.46 20.08
CA THR A 103 16.01 3.85 20.54
C THR A 103 14.66 4.32 21.06
N TYR A 104 14.69 5.03 22.19
CA TYR A 104 13.58 5.71 22.81
C TYR A 104 13.85 7.20 22.83
N ALA A 105 12.87 8.00 22.37
CA ALA A 105 12.98 9.45 22.45
C ALA A 105 12.97 9.93 23.91
N GLU A 106 12.05 9.40 24.74
CA GLU A 106 11.96 9.70 26.18
C GLU A 106 11.36 8.50 26.93
N ASN A 107 11.54 8.48 28.25
CA ASN A 107 10.89 7.55 29.19
C ASN A 107 11.14 6.05 28.90
N ALA A 108 12.35 5.70 28.46
CA ALA A 108 12.74 4.32 28.16
C ALA A 108 12.31 3.28 29.22
N LEU A 109 12.18 2.03 28.80
CA LEU A 109 11.86 0.92 29.69
C LEU A 109 13.13 0.21 30.15
N PRO A 110 13.14 -0.38 31.36
CA PRO A 110 14.28 -1.19 31.80
C PRO A 110 14.54 -2.37 30.85
N LEU A 111 15.81 -2.60 30.53
CA LEU A 111 16.26 -3.79 29.80
C LEU A 111 16.84 -4.79 30.80
N ILE A 112 16.29 -6.00 30.85
CA ILE A 112 16.76 -7.07 31.72
C ILE A 112 17.46 -8.12 30.85
N LEU A 113 18.75 -8.30 31.09
CA LEU A 113 19.57 -9.31 30.43
C LEU A 113 19.94 -10.40 31.43
N THR A 114 19.87 -11.65 31.00
CA THR A 114 20.29 -12.82 31.80
C THR A 114 21.31 -13.63 31.01
N GLY A 115 22.36 -14.09 31.68
CA GLY A 115 23.50 -14.65 30.96
C GLY A 115 24.78 -14.64 31.78
N GLN A 116 25.88 -14.93 31.10
CA GLN A 116 27.22 -14.63 31.58
C GLN A 116 27.65 -13.27 31.02
N PHE A 117 28.36 -12.49 31.83
CA PHE A 117 28.82 -11.15 31.44
C PHE A 117 30.33 -11.06 31.63
N SER A 118 30.99 -10.26 30.79
CA SER A 118 32.41 -9.96 30.97
C SER A 118 32.72 -8.53 30.54
N ASP A 119 33.53 -7.84 31.33
CA ASP A 119 33.98 -6.46 31.13
C ASP A 119 35.28 -6.21 31.92
N SER A 120 35.83 -5.01 31.82
CA SER A 120 36.99 -4.52 32.56
C SER A 120 36.80 -4.54 34.09
N ASP A 121 35.57 -4.41 34.61
CA ASP A 121 35.28 -4.62 36.03
C ASP A 121 34.96 -6.10 36.29
N PRO A 122 35.83 -6.86 36.98
CA PRO A 122 35.63 -8.28 37.24
C PRO A 122 34.41 -8.57 38.11
N LYS A 123 33.82 -7.57 38.79
CA LYS A 123 32.58 -7.76 39.55
C LYS A 123 31.37 -8.01 38.66
N ILE A 124 31.40 -7.58 37.39
CA ILE A 124 30.34 -7.91 36.43
C ILE A 124 30.29 -9.41 36.16
N GLU A 125 31.44 -10.08 36.11
CA GLU A 125 31.53 -11.52 35.83
C GLU A 125 30.83 -12.39 36.89
N ALA A 126 30.62 -11.85 38.10
CA ALA A 126 29.91 -12.52 39.17
C ALA A 126 28.37 -12.43 39.03
N LEU A 127 27.84 -11.61 38.12
CA LEU A 127 26.41 -11.43 37.91
C LEU A 127 25.84 -12.46 36.93
N ASN A 128 24.62 -12.90 37.20
CA ASN A 128 23.82 -13.71 36.26
C ASN A 128 22.68 -12.92 35.60
N THR A 129 22.43 -11.70 36.10
CA THR A 129 21.41 -10.78 35.60
C THR A 129 21.93 -9.35 35.68
N ILE A 130 21.79 -8.60 34.58
CA ILE A 130 22.01 -7.15 34.53
C ILE A 130 20.70 -6.48 34.17
N THR A 131 20.32 -5.47 34.95
CA THR A 131 19.19 -4.59 34.64
C THR A 131 19.71 -3.22 34.27
N LEU A 132 19.50 -2.82 33.02
CA LEU A 132 19.73 -1.44 32.57
C LEU A 132 18.53 -0.60 32.96
N ASN A 133 18.71 0.34 33.88
CA ASN A 133 17.65 1.25 34.31
C ASN A 133 17.70 2.53 33.49
N PRO A 134 16.57 2.98 32.94
CA PRO A 134 16.50 4.20 32.15
C PRO A 134 16.72 5.44 33.02
N ILE A 135 17.51 6.39 32.54
CA ILE A 135 17.69 7.70 33.18
C ILE A 135 16.53 8.59 32.74
N LYS A 136 15.82 9.17 33.71
CA LYS A 136 14.62 9.99 33.43
C LYS A 136 14.94 11.19 32.56
N ASN A 137 14.04 11.50 31.63
CA ASN A 137 14.10 12.66 30.72
C ASN A 137 15.36 12.70 29.84
N GLN A 138 15.92 11.54 29.50
CA GLN A 138 17.01 11.42 28.54
C GLN A 138 16.60 10.50 27.40
N GLU A 139 17.05 10.85 26.19
CA GLU A 139 17.04 9.91 25.08
C GLU A 139 17.88 8.69 25.47
N SER A 140 17.32 7.51 25.26
CA SER A 140 17.95 6.27 25.68
C SER A 140 17.97 5.28 24.54
N TRP A 141 19.12 4.64 24.32
CA TRP A 141 19.25 3.60 23.33
C TRP A 141 20.14 2.48 23.84
N TRP A 142 19.92 1.30 23.30
CA TRP A 142 20.80 0.15 23.48
C TRP A 142 21.00 -0.56 22.14
N GLN A 143 22.13 -1.22 22.02
CA GLN A 143 22.54 -2.00 20.86
C GLN A 143 23.08 -3.33 21.33
N ILE A 144 22.66 -4.41 20.69
CA ILE A 144 23.22 -5.75 20.83
C ILE A 144 23.86 -6.08 19.49
N GLU A 145 25.17 -6.30 19.49
CA GLU A 145 25.98 -6.56 18.31
C GLU A 145 26.69 -7.91 18.44
N ALA A 146 26.64 -8.70 17.38
CA ALA A 146 27.33 -9.98 17.29
C ALA A 146 28.85 -9.81 17.33
N ILE A 147 29.54 -10.67 18.09
CA ILE A 147 30.99 -10.78 18.06
C ILE A 147 31.37 -11.92 17.10
N ALA A 148 32.27 -11.63 16.15
CA ALA A 148 32.69 -12.57 15.11
C ALA A 148 31.50 -13.06 14.25
N ASP A 149 31.36 -14.38 14.04
CA ASP A 149 30.35 -14.97 13.15
C ASP A 149 29.01 -15.27 13.87
N ALA A 150 28.79 -14.70 15.05
CA ALA A 150 27.56 -14.88 15.81
C ALA A 150 26.36 -14.24 15.09
N THR A 151 25.15 -14.78 15.31
CA THR A 151 23.91 -14.21 14.77
C THR A 151 22.79 -14.25 15.80
N LEU A 152 21.99 -13.19 15.82
CA LEU A 152 20.72 -13.10 16.55
C LEU A 152 19.56 -13.59 15.67
N GLU A 153 18.48 -14.01 16.31
CA GLU A 153 17.21 -14.29 15.65
C GLU A 153 16.09 -13.49 16.32
N ILE A 154 15.27 -12.78 15.54
CA ILE A 154 13.98 -12.31 16.03
C ILE A 154 12.98 -13.44 15.82
N LYS A 155 12.62 -14.14 16.91
CA LYS A 155 11.58 -15.19 16.85
C LYS A 155 10.26 -14.60 16.46
N GLU A 156 9.88 -13.50 17.12
CA GLU A 156 8.58 -12.89 16.93
C GLU A 156 8.59 -11.42 17.31
N LEU A 157 8.15 -10.56 16.40
CA LEU A 157 7.61 -9.25 16.71
C LEU A 157 6.10 -9.32 16.48
N LYS A 158 5.32 -9.28 17.55
CA LYS A 158 3.85 -9.34 17.47
C LYS A 158 3.26 -7.93 17.55
N LEU A 159 2.58 -7.51 16.49
CA LEU A 159 1.79 -6.29 16.51
C LEU A 159 0.47 -6.56 17.23
N THR A 160 0.03 -5.60 18.04
CA THR A 160 -1.32 -5.57 18.58
C THR A 160 -2.22 -4.71 17.71
N SER A 161 -3.53 -4.89 17.84
CA SER A 161 -4.52 -3.99 17.24
C SER A 161 -4.21 -2.54 17.59
N GLU A 162 -4.43 -1.65 16.62
CA GLU A 162 -4.19 -0.21 16.69
C GLU A 162 -2.71 0.19 16.81
N THR A 163 -1.76 -0.74 16.65
CA THR A 163 -0.35 -0.36 16.52
C THR A 163 -0.14 0.36 15.19
N THR A 164 0.43 1.56 15.23
CA THR A 164 0.90 2.25 14.03
C THR A 164 2.38 1.97 13.82
N LEU A 165 2.72 1.52 12.62
CA LEU A 165 4.08 1.42 12.12
C LEU A 165 4.30 2.59 11.16
N GLU A 166 5.09 3.55 11.58
CA GLU A 166 5.53 4.61 10.69
C GLU A 166 6.82 4.17 9.97
N HIS A 167 6.93 4.55 8.70
CA HIS A 167 8.18 4.53 7.95
C HIS A 167 9.05 3.27 8.16
N LEU A 168 8.51 2.13 7.75
CA LEU A 168 9.23 0.88 7.57
C LEU A 168 10.06 0.98 6.30
N GLU A 169 11.39 0.88 6.41
CA GLU A 169 12.33 1.04 5.30
C GLU A 169 13.41 -0.05 5.35
N TYR A 170 13.91 -0.45 4.18
CA TYR A 170 15.07 -1.32 4.08
C TYR A 170 16.21 -0.62 3.31
N ASP A 171 17.29 -0.34 4.02
CA ASP A 171 18.55 0.15 3.46
C ASP A 171 19.42 -1.04 3.06
N SER A 172 19.34 -1.40 1.79
CA SER A 172 20.13 -2.49 1.23
C SER A 172 21.65 -2.28 1.23
N THR A 173 22.12 -1.03 1.26
CA THR A 173 23.55 -0.73 1.29
C THR A 173 24.15 -1.18 2.60
N ASN A 174 23.45 -0.88 3.69
CA ASN A 174 23.84 -1.26 5.04
C ASN A 174 23.18 -2.57 5.51
N LYS A 175 22.39 -3.22 4.65
CA LYS A 175 21.57 -4.39 4.96
C LYS A 175 20.75 -4.20 6.24
N ARG A 176 20.09 -3.05 6.34
CA ARG A 176 19.42 -2.61 7.57
C ARG A 176 17.94 -2.41 7.34
N LEU A 177 17.12 -3.12 8.12
CA LEU A 177 15.69 -2.86 8.25
C LEU A 177 15.48 -1.85 9.37
N SER A 178 14.88 -0.71 9.04
CA SER A 178 14.54 0.34 9.99
C SER A 178 13.04 0.42 10.15
N ILE A 179 12.60 0.34 11.39
CA ILE A 179 11.21 0.55 11.80
C ILE A 179 11.16 1.80 12.66
N ASN A 180 10.86 2.92 12.02
CA ASN A 180 10.87 4.21 12.70
C ASN A 180 9.52 4.44 13.37
N ASN A 181 9.49 4.53 14.70
CA ASN A 181 8.28 4.91 15.43
C ASN A 181 7.17 3.82 15.37
N ILE A 182 7.42 2.72 16.08
CA ILE A 182 6.40 1.73 16.44
C ILE A 182 5.58 2.31 17.59
N ILE A 183 4.33 2.71 17.32
CA ILE A 183 3.45 3.35 18.31
C ILE A 183 2.39 2.34 18.79
N PRO A 184 2.58 1.69 19.95
CA PRO A 184 1.48 1.02 20.65
C PRO A 184 0.41 2.02 21.06
N GLN A 185 -0.86 1.77 20.74
CA GLN A 185 -1.94 2.66 21.18
C GLN A 185 -2.66 2.18 22.44
N LYS A 186 -3.04 0.90 22.50
CA LYS A 186 -3.82 0.36 23.64
C LYS A 186 -3.15 -0.75 24.41
N HIS A 187 -2.36 -1.57 23.73
CA HIS A 187 -1.76 -2.77 24.31
C HIS A 187 -0.24 -2.77 24.07
N PRO A 188 0.55 -3.30 25.02
CA PRO A 188 1.97 -3.45 24.81
C PRO A 188 2.26 -4.46 23.70
N LEU A 189 3.28 -4.19 22.89
CA LEU A 189 3.82 -5.16 21.94
C LEU A 189 4.84 -6.07 22.63
N SER A 190 5.03 -7.25 22.06
CA SER A 190 6.08 -8.17 22.46
C SER A 190 7.06 -8.38 21.32
N LEU A 191 8.34 -8.13 21.60
CA LEU A 191 9.47 -8.50 20.75
C LEU A 191 10.25 -9.60 21.45
N ILE A 192 10.32 -10.77 20.83
CA ILE A 192 11.04 -11.94 21.32
C ILE A 192 12.28 -12.12 20.45
N ILE A 193 13.45 -11.96 21.07
CA ILE A 193 14.75 -12.17 20.45
C ILE A 193 15.29 -13.48 20.99
N ASP A 194 15.57 -14.43 20.09
CA ASP A 194 16.45 -15.53 20.42
C ASP A 194 17.90 -15.07 20.31
N ALA A 195 18.59 -15.21 21.42
CA ALA A 195 20.02 -15.10 21.46
C ALA A 195 20.64 -16.39 22.02
N SER A 196 19.87 -17.48 22.19
CA SER A 196 20.27 -18.69 22.95
C SER A 196 21.40 -19.54 22.34
N SER A 197 22.21 -18.99 21.44
CA SER A 197 23.46 -19.60 21.00
C SER A 197 24.54 -19.51 22.10
N SER A 198 25.59 -20.33 21.98
CA SER A 198 26.81 -20.23 22.80
C SER A 198 27.64 -18.98 22.52
N ASP A 199 27.11 -18.06 21.73
CA ASP A 199 27.86 -16.95 21.19
C ASP A 199 27.85 -15.75 22.12
N LYS A 200 28.79 -14.85 21.87
CA LYS A 200 28.96 -13.64 22.67
C LYS A 200 28.53 -12.43 21.86
N PHE A 201 27.92 -11.48 22.54
CA PHE A 201 27.42 -10.25 21.99
C PHE A 201 27.99 -9.07 22.75
N THR A 202 28.29 -7.98 22.05
CA THR A 202 28.59 -6.70 22.68
C THR A 202 27.28 -5.97 22.92
N VAL A 203 27.04 -5.57 24.17
CA VAL A 203 25.91 -4.72 24.54
C VAL A 203 26.46 -3.33 24.80
N THR A 204 25.97 -2.34 24.05
CA THR A 204 26.33 -0.91 24.22
C THR A 204 25.06 -0.12 24.49
N PHE A 205 25.11 0.87 25.37
CA PHE A 205 23.93 1.65 25.73
C PHE A 205 24.27 3.09 26.15
N GLN A 206 23.26 3.96 26.04
CA GLN A 206 23.30 5.35 26.50
C GLN A 206 21.93 5.73 27.07
N GLY A 207 21.92 6.64 28.05
CA GLY A 207 20.67 7.02 28.74
C GLY A 207 20.17 5.93 29.70
N TYR A 208 21.01 4.92 29.98
CA TYR A 208 20.77 3.91 30.99
C TYR A 208 21.90 3.92 32.02
N GLU A 209 21.57 3.46 33.22
CA GLU A 209 22.53 3.18 34.28
C GLU A 209 22.41 1.74 34.74
N ILE A 210 23.54 1.15 35.12
CA ILE A 210 23.58 -0.05 35.94
C ILE A 210 23.83 0.44 37.37
N PRO A 211 22.87 0.32 38.32
CA PRO A 211 22.99 0.98 39.63
C PRO A 211 24.27 0.63 40.42
N GLN A 212 24.84 -0.55 40.17
CA GLN A 212 26.07 -1.03 40.80
C GLN A 212 27.35 -0.59 40.05
N PHE A 213 27.21 -0.14 38.81
CA PHE A 213 28.30 0.18 37.88
C PHE A 213 27.94 1.40 37.01
N PRO A 214 27.92 2.62 37.58
CA PRO A 214 27.44 3.82 36.88
C PRO A 214 28.34 4.27 35.73
N ASP A 215 29.62 3.89 35.73
CA ASP A 215 30.60 4.32 34.71
C ASP A 215 30.63 3.40 33.47
N ILE A 216 29.85 2.32 33.47
CA ILE A 216 29.89 1.30 32.43
C ILE A 216 28.84 1.62 31.37
N THR A 217 29.27 1.61 30.10
CA THR A 217 28.44 1.91 28.93
C THR A 217 28.44 0.80 27.89
N SER A 218 29.29 -0.21 28.07
CA SER A 218 29.34 -1.40 27.22
C SER A 218 29.87 -2.61 27.97
N PHE A 219 29.40 -3.81 27.66
CA PHE A 219 29.96 -5.07 28.16
C PHE A 219 29.74 -6.21 27.17
N THR A 220 30.48 -7.31 27.34
CA THR A 220 30.22 -8.55 26.61
C THR A 220 29.19 -9.38 27.35
N TRP A 221 28.22 -9.93 26.63
CA TRP A 221 27.10 -10.71 27.13
C TRP A 221 26.99 -12.03 26.38
N GLN A 222 26.91 -13.11 27.13
CA GLN A 222 26.59 -14.44 26.63
C GLN A 222 25.20 -14.85 27.18
N PRO A 223 24.15 -14.79 26.37
CA PRO A 223 22.77 -15.13 26.75
C PRO A 223 22.62 -16.56 27.26
N ASN A 224 21.77 -16.73 28.28
CA ASN A 224 21.31 -18.06 28.71
C ASN A 224 19.94 -18.42 28.13
N ASN A 225 19.13 -17.42 27.74
CA ASN A 225 17.73 -17.56 27.37
C ASN A 225 17.33 -16.50 26.31
N GLN A 226 16.09 -16.60 25.82
CA GLN A 226 15.46 -15.58 24.98
C GLN A 226 15.26 -14.26 25.75
N ILE A 227 15.37 -13.14 25.05
CA ILE A 227 14.97 -11.83 25.56
C ILE A 227 13.52 -11.56 25.13
N THR A 228 12.67 -11.16 26.07
CA THR A 228 11.32 -10.66 25.78
C THR A 228 11.24 -9.19 26.14
N LEU A 229 11.03 -8.35 25.15
CA LEU A 229 10.86 -6.91 25.31
C LEU A 229 9.38 -6.57 25.21
N THR A 230 8.90 -5.83 26.20
CA THR A 230 7.56 -5.26 26.19
C THR A 230 7.67 -3.83 25.69
N LEU A 231 7.02 -3.48 24.57
CA LEU A 231 7.03 -2.12 24.03
C LEU A 231 5.68 -1.49 24.31
N ASN A 232 5.62 -0.51 25.22
CA ASN A 232 4.38 0.18 25.60
C ASN A 232 4.39 1.67 25.25
N GLN A 233 5.42 2.11 24.54
CA GLN A 233 5.63 3.49 24.13
C GLN A 233 6.29 3.53 22.74
N PRO A 234 6.30 4.69 22.07
CA PRO A 234 6.93 4.83 20.77
C PRO A 234 8.42 4.45 20.79
N VAL A 235 8.82 3.53 19.91
CA VAL A 235 10.23 3.10 19.77
C VAL A 235 10.67 3.11 18.32
N LYS A 236 11.97 3.34 18.11
CA LYS A 236 12.63 3.04 16.85
C LYS A 236 13.40 1.72 17.01
N LEU A 237 13.22 0.82 16.05
CA LEU A 237 13.91 -0.48 16.00
C LEU A 237 14.70 -0.56 14.69
N GLU A 238 16.00 -0.77 14.78
CA GLU A 238 16.87 -1.05 13.63
C GLU A 238 17.44 -2.46 13.76
N VAL A 239 17.41 -3.20 12.65
CA VAL A 239 17.90 -4.57 12.55
C VAL A 239 18.86 -4.66 11.38
N GLN A 240 20.10 -5.05 11.63
CA GLN A 240 21.12 -5.24 10.61
C GLN A 240 21.34 -6.73 10.35
N PHE A 241 21.41 -7.11 9.08
CA PHE A 241 21.59 -8.49 8.65
C PHE A 241 23.01 -8.73 8.10
N GLN A 242 23.54 -9.94 8.35
CA GLN A 242 24.85 -10.38 7.85
C GLN A 242 24.84 -10.45 6.31
N GLU A 243 23.82 -11.07 5.75
CA GLU A 243 23.55 -11.16 4.32
C GLU A 243 22.21 -10.53 3.99
N SER A 244 22.09 -10.09 2.74
CA SER A 244 20.86 -9.62 2.12
C SER A 244 19.77 -10.67 2.31
N PRO A 245 18.89 -10.50 3.31
CA PRO A 245 18.10 -11.61 3.74
C PRO A 245 17.02 -11.80 2.69
N ASN A 246 16.89 -13.01 2.17
CA ASN A 246 15.68 -13.40 1.46
C ASN A 246 14.51 -13.58 2.45
N ASN A 247 14.54 -12.86 3.58
CA ASN A 247 13.69 -13.04 4.73
C ASN A 247 12.33 -12.43 4.44
N ARG A 248 11.35 -13.32 4.54
CA ARG A 248 9.96 -12.95 4.59
C ARG A 248 9.73 -12.43 5.99
N LEU A 249 9.49 -11.12 6.12
CA LEU A 249 9.20 -10.50 7.41
C LEU A 249 7.86 -11.06 7.92
N PHE A 250 6.82 -11.06 7.08
CA PHE A 250 5.60 -11.80 7.34
C PHE A 250 5.03 -12.50 6.10
N TRP A 251 4.24 -13.52 6.38
CA TRP A 251 3.39 -14.20 5.40
C TRP A 251 2.03 -14.48 6.01
N GLY A 252 0.96 -14.20 5.27
CA GLY A 252 -0.41 -14.32 5.76
C GLY A 252 -1.16 -13.01 5.68
N ARG A 253 -2.37 -12.97 6.22
CA ARG A 253 -3.28 -11.84 6.03
C ARG A 253 -3.27 -10.92 7.25
N LEU A 254 -2.41 -9.90 7.21
CA LEU A 254 -2.40 -8.82 8.20
C LEU A 254 -3.48 -7.79 7.85
N ALA A 255 -4.48 -7.63 8.72
CA ALA A 255 -5.51 -6.62 8.54
C ALA A 255 -4.96 -5.23 8.90
N VAL A 256 -5.16 -4.24 8.02
CA VAL A 256 -4.56 -2.90 8.16
C VAL A 256 -5.53 -1.77 7.78
N GLU A 257 -5.19 -0.56 8.19
CA GLU A 257 -5.74 0.72 7.71
C GLU A 257 -4.64 1.78 7.60
N ASN A 258 -5.03 2.96 7.08
CA ASN A 258 -4.15 4.12 6.97
C ASN A 258 -2.83 3.81 6.24
N VAL A 259 -2.89 2.93 5.24
CA VAL A 259 -1.71 2.51 4.48
C VAL A 259 -1.23 3.67 3.62
N LYS A 260 0.00 4.12 3.85
CA LYS A 260 0.65 5.15 3.04
C LYS A 260 1.81 4.54 2.26
N LEU A 261 1.83 4.82 0.96
CA LEU A 261 2.83 4.38 -0.01
C LEU A 261 3.63 5.58 -0.54
N PHE A 262 3.84 6.59 0.32
CA PHE A 262 4.56 7.81 -0.01
C PHE A 262 5.32 8.31 1.22
N ASN A 263 6.42 9.00 0.96
CA ASN A 263 7.18 9.75 1.95
C ASN A 263 6.68 11.20 2.03
N GLN A 264 6.63 11.72 3.25
CA GLN A 264 6.46 13.13 3.53
C GLN A 264 7.73 13.60 4.22
N PRO A 265 8.64 14.32 3.55
CA PRO A 265 9.79 14.87 4.22
C PRO A 265 9.33 15.84 5.32
N ILE A 266 9.95 15.74 6.48
CA ILE A 266 9.73 16.66 7.60
C ILE A 266 10.39 17.99 7.23
N ILE A 267 9.75 18.76 6.37
CA ILE A 267 10.16 20.13 6.05
C ILE A 267 9.50 21.04 7.08
N ASN A 268 10.29 21.95 7.66
CA ASN A 268 9.92 22.94 8.67
C ASN A 268 8.44 23.42 8.50
N PRO A 269 7.56 23.24 9.51
CA PRO A 269 6.09 23.29 9.38
C PRO A 269 5.50 24.65 8.96
N LYS A 270 6.32 25.68 8.73
CA LYS A 270 5.83 27.02 8.41
C LYS A 270 5.54 27.26 6.93
N ASP A 271 6.11 26.50 6.00
CA ASP A 271 6.04 26.92 4.58
C ASP A 271 5.44 25.90 3.59
N TYR A 272 5.69 24.57 3.68
CA TYR A 272 5.26 23.66 2.59
C TYR A 272 4.97 22.19 2.97
N ALA A 273 4.85 21.83 4.25
CA ALA A 273 4.76 20.42 4.70
C ALA A 273 3.60 19.62 4.06
N ASP A 274 2.49 20.28 3.70
CA ASP A 274 1.34 19.63 3.08
C ASP A 274 1.47 19.42 1.55
N TYR A 275 2.50 19.97 0.92
CA TYR A 275 2.57 20.06 -0.55
C TYR A 275 3.56 19.11 -1.21
N TYR A 276 4.54 18.57 -0.47
CA TYR A 276 5.55 17.71 -1.05
C TYR A 276 5.40 16.28 -0.53
N LYS A 277 4.89 15.40 -1.40
CA LYS A 277 4.88 13.96 -1.21
C LYS A 277 5.76 13.35 -2.27
N GLU A 278 6.57 12.38 -1.89
CA GLU A 278 7.35 11.55 -2.81
C GLU A 278 6.78 10.14 -2.81
N SER A 279 6.57 9.54 -3.98
CA SER A 279 6.10 8.15 -4.02
C SER A 279 7.15 7.22 -3.42
N ALA A 280 6.71 6.31 -2.55
CA ALA A 280 7.57 5.25 -2.04
C ALA A 280 7.64 4.07 -3.02
N ILE A 281 6.86 4.09 -4.10
CA ILE A 281 6.75 2.99 -5.07
C ILE A 281 7.89 3.09 -6.09
N SER A 282 8.68 2.02 -6.16
CA SER A 282 9.71 1.83 -7.17
C SER A 282 9.24 0.93 -8.32
N GLY A 283 8.14 0.19 -8.13
CA GLY A 283 7.55 -0.61 -9.18
C GLY A 283 6.50 -1.58 -8.65
N GLY A 284 6.03 -2.46 -9.53
CA GLY A 284 5.10 -3.53 -9.17
C GLY A 284 3.94 -3.67 -10.13
N THR A 285 2.91 -4.41 -9.71
CA THR A 285 1.69 -4.62 -10.50
C THR A 285 0.47 -4.51 -9.62
N VAL A 286 -0.60 -3.92 -10.13
CA VAL A 286 -1.90 -3.85 -9.47
C VAL A 286 -2.99 -4.32 -10.41
N ARG A 287 -3.88 -5.15 -9.88
CA ARG A 287 -5.01 -5.72 -10.61
C ARG A 287 -6.32 -5.34 -9.94
N LEU A 288 -7.24 -4.77 -10.71
CA LEU A 288 -8.62 -4.50 -10.33
C LEU A 288 -9.54 -5.17 -11.35
N ALA A 289 -10.37 -6.11 -10.90
CA ALA A 289 -11.18 -6.96 -11.76
C ALA A 289 -10.32 -7.69 -12.82
N ASP A 290 -10.62 -7.51 -14.11
CA ASP A 290 -9.88 -8.08 -15.26
C ASP A 290 -8.73 -7.18 -15.75
N LYS A 291 -8.52 -6.01 -15.14
CA LYS A 291 -7.52 -5.03 -15.59
C LYS A 291 -6.28 -5.08 -14.70
N ASN A 292 -5.13 -5.18 -15.34
CA ASN A 292 -3.82 -5.10 -14.71
C ASN A 292 -3.11 -3.82 -15.15
N TYR A 293 -2.31 -3.24 -14.25
CA TYR A 293 -1.39 -2.15 -14.55
C TYR A 293 -0.04 -2.42 -13.91
N THR A 294 1.03 -2.21 -14.68
CA THR A 294 2.41 -2.28 -14.19
C THR A 294 2.86 -0.89 -13.76
N LEU A 295 3.24 -0.75 -12.51
CA LEU A 295 3.70 0.49 -11.90
C LEU A 295 5.17 0.70 -12.22
N GLU A 296 5.51 1.95 -12.54
CA GLU A 296 6.87 2.41 -12.76
C GLU A 296 7.40 3.18 -11.54
N VAL A 297 8.72 3.36 -11.50
CA VAL A 297 9.41 4.10 -10.44
C VAL A 297 8.79 5.50 -10.27
N GLY A 298 8.49 5.87 -9.03
CA GLY A 298 7.99 7.20 -8.67
C GLY A 298 6.50 7.42 -8.98
N GLN A 299 5.78 6.43 -9.51
CA GLN A 299 4.34 6.54 -9.69
C GLN A 299 3.62 6.42 -8.35
N PHE A 300 2.60 7.25 -8.15
CA PHE A 300 1.66 7.17 -7.04
C PHE A 300 0.56 6.17 -7.36
N LEU A 301 0.15 5.42 -6.35
CA LEU A 301 -1.03 4.57 -6.36
C LEU A 301 -2.08 5.18 -5.43
N THR A 302 -3.08 5.84 -6.01
CA THR A 302 -4.09 6.59 -5.28
C THR A 302 -5.44 5.88 -5.32
N PHE A 303 -6.11 5.86 -4.18
CA PHE A 303 -7.44 5.30 -4.04
C PHE A 303 -8.42 6.40 -3.64
N LYS A 304 -9.68 6.26 -4.05
CA LYS A 304 -10.73 7.23 -3.70
C LYS A 304 -11.11 7.21 -2.21
N THR A 305 -10.86 6.10 -1.53
CA THR A 305 -11.16 5.89 -0.12
C THR A 305 -9.89 5.52 0.63
N GLU A 306 -9.66 6.14 1.79
CA GLU A 306 -8.42 6.02 2.58
C GLU A 306 -8.15 4.58 3.08
N ASP A 307 -9.20 3.76 3.22
CA ASP A 307 -9.10 2.35 3.64
C ASP A 307 -9.28 1.34 2.49
N SER A 308 -8.88 1.73 1.29
CA SER A 308 -9.02 0.81 0.14
C SER A 308 -8.11 -0.40 0.29
N ILE A 309 -6.89 -0.23 0.78
CA ILE A 309 -6.00 -1.33 1.19
C ILE A 309 -6.44 -1.77 2.58
N SER A 310 -6.93 -3.00 2.68
CA SER A 310 -7.45 -3.55 3.95
C SER A 310 -6.66 -4.75 4.44
N SER A 311 -5.77 -5.30 3.62
CA SER A 311 -4.90 -6.39 4.05
C SER A 311 -3.56 -6.37 3.34
N LEU A 312 -2.51 -6.64 4.09
CA LEU A 312 -1.19 -6.99 3.57
C LEU A 312 -1.07 -8.52 3.60
N LEU A 313 -0.62 -9.13 2.50
CA LEU A 313 -0.59 -10.58 2.30
C LEU A 313 0.80 -11.20 2.48
N GLY A 314 1.83 -10.39 2.27
CA GLY A 314 3.21 -10.77 2.48
C GLY A 314 4.12 -9.56 2.37
N LEU A 315 5.18 -9.56 3.16
CA LEU A 315 6.26 -8.58 3.07
C LEU A 315 7.59 -9.31 3.11
N LYS A 316 8.47 -8.95 2.18
CA LYS A 316 9.75 -9.58 2.01
C LYS A 316 10.81 -8.54 1.66
N ILE A 317 12.01 -8.71 2.18
CA ILE A 317 13.19 -7.95 1.76
C ILE A 317 13.69 -8.52 0.43
N THR A 318 13.96 -7.66 -0.55
CA THR A 318 14.46 -8.07 -1.87
C THR A 318 15.64 -7.20 -2.25
N ASP A 319 16.74 -7.85 -2.62
CA ASP A 319 17.98 -7.20 -3.05
C ASP A 319 18.21 -7.26 -4.56
N GLU A 320 17.35 -7.97 -5.29
CA GLU A 320 17.50 -8.16 -6.74
C GLU A 320 16.15 -8.25 -7.44
N SER A 321 15.68 -7.11 -7.92
CA SER A 321 14.77 -7.11 -9.08
C SER A 321 15.21 -6.02 -10.02
N THR A 322 15.53 -6.35 -11.28
CA THR A 322 15.77 -5.32 -12.30
C THR A 322 14.44 -4.67 -12.65
N PRO A 323 14.20 -3.40 -12.28
CA PRO A 323 12.99 -2.72 -12.71
C PRO A 323 13.05 -2.54 -14.23
N THR A 324 11.96 -2.88 -14.90
CA THR A 324 11.81 -2.71 -16.34
C THR A 324 10.92 -1.50 -16.61
N LEU A 325 11.47 -0.49 -17.29
CA LEU A 325 10.71 0.63 -17.83
C LEU A 325 10.19 0.25 -19.22
N ASN A 326 8.89 0.40 -19.44
CA ASN A 326 8.29 0.20 -20.76
C ASN A 326 8.09 1.57 -21.40
N THR A 327 8.89 1.90 -22.42
CA THR A 327 8.74 3.17 -23.12
C THR A 327 7.58 3.12 -24.13
N SER A 328 7.10 4.29 -24.55
CA SER A 328 5.95 4.45 -25.46
C SER A 328 6.14 3.82 -26.84
N ASP A 329 7.38 3.48 -27.22
CA ASP A 329 7.77 2.72 -28.41
C ASP A 329 7.88 1.21 -28.16
N ASN A 330 7.32 0.70 -27.05
CA ASN A 330 7.29 -0.72 -26.68
C ASN A 330 8.69 -1.33 -26.46
N LYS A 331 9.67 -0.47 -26.15
CA LYS A 331 11.04 -0.87 -25.83
C LYS A 331 11.14 -1.07 -24.32
N ILE A 332 11.61 -2.24 -23.93
CA ILE A 332 11.88 -2.55 -22.51
C ILE A 332 13.25 -1.98 -22.20
N LEU A 333 13.31 -0.88 -21.46
CA LEU A 333 14.52 -0.38 -20.85
C LEU A 333 14.70 -1.10 -19.52
N GLN A 334 15.64 -2.04 -19.49
CA GLN A 334 16.14 -2.55 -18.21
C GLN A 334 16.90 -1.41 -17.54
N ILE A 335 16.41 -0.96 -16.39
CA ILE A 335 17.20 -0.09 -15.53
C ILE A 335 18.29 -0.99 -14.96
N ASN A 336 19.55 -0.75 -15.33
CA ASN A 336 20.71 -1.55 -14.91
C ASN A 336 21.00 -1.48 -13.39
N GLU A 337 20.17 -0.80 -12.62
CA GLU A 337 20.26 -0.72 -11.17
C GLU A 337 19.24 -1.71 -10.58
N PRO A 338 19.69 -2.80 -9.93
CA PRO A 338 18.78 -3.69 -9.24
C PRO A 338 18.01 -2.89 -8.19
N PHE A 339 16.68 -2.98 -8.23
CA PHE A 339 15.85 -2.47 -7.17
C PHE A 339 16.11 -3.30 -5.90
N ARG A 340 16.45 -2.57 -4.84
CA ARG A 340 16.71 -3.10 -3.51
C ARG A 340 15.76 -2.41 -2.54
N GLY A 341 14.96 -3.17 -1.81
CA GLY A 341 13.95 -2.61 -0.90
C GLY A 341 12.91 -3.63 -0.45
N LEU A 342 11.69 -3.16 -0.20
CA LEU A 342 10.59 -3.97 0.30
C LEU A 342 9.70 -4.46 -0.85
N LYS A 343 9.40 -5.76 -0.88
CA LYS A 343 8.36 -6.34 -1.74
C LYS A 343 7.11 -6.63 -0.90
N LEU A 344 6.00 -5.99 -1.25
CA LEU A 344 4.75 -6.03 -0.49
C LEU A 344 3.59 -6.54 -1.36
N ASP A 345 2.93 -7.59 -0.91
CA ASP A 345 1.67 -8.04 -1.50
C ASP A 345 0.49 -7.39 -0.76
N ILE A 346 -0.40 -6.71 -1.49
CA ILE A 346 -1.54 -5.97 -0.94
C ILE A 346 -2.86 -6.50 -1.50
N SER A 347 -3.93 -6.33 -0.72
CA SER A 347 -5.29 -6.54 -1.20
C SER A 347 -6.30 -5.61 -0.55
N GLY A 348 -7.41 -5.43 -1.24
CA GLY A 348 -8.40 -4.47 -0.81
C GLY A 348 -9.66 -4.44 -1.66
N LYS A 349 -10.48 -3.40 -1.47
CA LYS A 349 -11.69 -3.17 -2.25
C LYS A 349 -11.79 -1.70 -2.61
N THR A 350 -12.03 -1.42 -3.89
CA THR A 350 -12.24 -0.04 -4.37
C THR A 350 -13.11 -0.04 -5.61
N LYS A 351 -13.63 1.14 -5.97
CA LYS A 351 -14.28 1.39 -7.27
C LYS A 351 -13.27 1.75 -8.36
N LYS A 352 -12.18 2.40 -7.95
CA LYS A 352 -11.23 3.06 -8.84
C LYS A 352 -9.84 3.07 -8.20
N ILE A 353 -8.82 2.82 -9.01
CA ILE A 353 -7.42 3.02 -8.71
C ILE A 353 -6.89 4.04 -9.70
N GLU A 354 -6.28 5.11 -9.20
CA GLU A 354 -5.67 6.17 -9.98
C GLU A 354 -4.15 6.05 -9.86
N ILE A 355 -3.47 6.14 -10.99
CA ILE A 355 -2.02 5.95 -11.07
C ILE A 355 -1.43 7.15 -11.81
N GLY A 356 -0.35 7.73 -11.31
CA GLY A 356 0.27 8.90 -11.95
C GLY A 356 1.59 9.31 -11.31
N LEU A 357 2.36 10.15 -11.99
CA LEU A 357 3.59 10.73 -11.44
C LEU A 357 3.33 11.78 -10.35
N ASN A 358 2.07 12.18 -10.19
CA ASN A 358 1.60 13.09 -9.16
C ASN A 358 0.24 12.58 -8.67
N GLU A 359 0.04 12.56 -7.35
CA GLU A 359 -1.21 12.13 -6.69
C GLU A 359 -2.46 12.85 -7.26
N ARG A 360 -2.33 14.09 -7.73
CA ARG A 360 -3.44 14.91 -8.25
C ARG A 360 -3.62 14.83 -9.77
N LEU A 361 -2.65 14.27 -10.50
CA LEU A 361 -2.65 14.20 -11.96
C LEU A 361 -2.41 12.75 -12.39
N PRO A 362 -3.44 11.89 -12.33
CA PRO A 362 -3.32 10.51 -12.75
C PRO A 362 -3.08 10.42 -14.26
N VAL A 363 -2.12 9.60 -14.66
CA VAL A 363 -1.84 9.23 -16.06
C VAL A 363 -2.63 8.00 -16.48
N ALA A 364 -3.04 7.17 -15.52
CA ALA A 364 -3.83 5.98 -15.76
C ALA A 364 -4.91 5.81 -14.68
N THR A 365 -5.95 5.06 -15.04
CA THR A 365 -7.09 4.76 -14.18
C THR A 365 -7.51 3.32 -14.42
N LEU A 366 -7.55 2.53 -13.35
CA LEU A 366 -8.27 1.26 -13.34
C LEU A 366 -9.62 1.50 -12.69
N GLN A 367 -10.69 1.15 -13.40
CA GLN A 367 -12.05 1.22 -12.90
C GLN A 367 -12.78 -0.08 -13.22
N ALA A 368 -13.38 -0.68 -12.21
CA ALA A 368 -14.27 -1.81 -12.39
C ALA A 368 -15.68 -1.33 -12.69
N SER A 369 -16.31 -1.95 -13.69
CA SER A 369 -17.71 -1.69 -13.98
C SER A 369 -18.65 -2.51 -13.08
N TRP A 370 -19.88 -2.04 -12.95
CA TRP A 370 -20.93 -2.79 -12.25
C TRP A 370 -21.29 -4.08 -12.98
N LEU A 371 -21.32 -4.04 -14.31
CA LEU A 371 -21.66 -5.20 -15.11
C LEU A 371 -20.59 -6.30 -15.05
N GLU A 372 -19.31 -5.93 -14.90
CA GLU A 372 -18.18 -6.86 -14.66
C GLU A 372 -18.36 -7.72 -13.40
N ARG A 373 -19.27 -7.36 -12.48
CA ARG A 373 -19.60 -8.19 -11.32
C ARG A 373 -20.37 -9.46 -11.70
N PHE A 374 -21.13 -9.40 -12.78
CA PHE A 374 -22.04 -10.48 -13.21
C PHE A 374 -21.55 -11.18 -14.47
N PHE A 375 -20.86 -10.46 -15.36
CA PHE A 375 -20.41 -10.98 -16.65
C PHE A 375 -18.95 -10.63 -16.91
N PRO A 376 -18.14 -11.56 -17.45
CA PRO A 376 -16.82 -11.23 -17.97
C PRO A 376 -16.90 -10.16 -19.05
N ARG A 377 -15.85 -9.34 -19.18
CA ARG A 377 -15.81 -8.23 -20.15
C ARG A 377 -16.05 -8.69 -21.59
N ASP A 378 -15.49 -9.83 -21.98
CA ASP A 378 -15.68 -10.37 -23.34
C ASP A 378 -17.15 -10.76 -23.60
N ALA A 379 -17.85 -11.27 -22.58
CA ALA A 379 -19.28 -11.57 -22.67
C ALA A 379 -20.11 -10.28 -22.81
N VAL A 380 -19.73 -9.23 -22.08
CA VAL A 380 -20.38 -7.90 -22.21
C VAL A 380 -20.17 -7.32 -23.61
N ILE A 381 -18.95 -7.39 -24.14
CA ILE A 381 -18.64 -6.91 -25.49
C ILE A 381 -19.45 -7.71 -26.51
N ALA A 382 -19.45 -9.04 -26.43
CA ALA A 382 -20.22 -9.90 -27.32
C ALA A 382 -21.73 -9.59 -27.27
N LEU A 383 -22.28 -9.34 -26.06
CA LEU A 383 -23.69 -8.99 -25.90
C LEU A 383 -24.03 -7.64 -26.53
N ILE A 384 -23.17 -6.62 -26.36
CA ILE A 384 -23.34 -5.32 -27.02
C ILE A 384 -23.27 -5.45 -28.54
N THR A 385 -22.31 -6.23 -29.07
CA THR A 385 -22.18 -6.47 -30.50
C THR A 385 -23.42 -7.18 -31.05
N PHE A 386 -23.88 -8.24 -30.37
CA PHE A 386 -25.08 -8.98 -30.76
C PHE A 386 -26.33 -8.08 -30.79
N LEU A 387 -26.55 -7.30 -29.73
CA LEU A 387 -27.70 -6.38 -29.66
C LEU A 387 -27.60 -5.29 -30.73
N SER A 388 -26.41 -4.78 -31.01
CA SER A 388 -26.19 -3.78 -32.05
C SER A 388 -26.55 -4.33 -33.43
N THR A 389 -26.06 -5.52 -33.77
CA THR A 389 -26.40 -6.20 -35.03
C THR A 389 -27.90 -6.45 -35.14
N LEU A 390 -28.55 -6.88 -34.06
CA LEU A 390 -29.99 -7.13 -34.03
C LEU A 390 -30.78 -5.83 -34.25
N VAL A 391 -30.38 -4.71 -33.63
CA VAL A 391 -31.01 -3.40 -33.85
C VAL A 391 -30.84 -2.96 -35.30
N THR A 392 -29.64 -3.10 -35.88
CA THR A 392 -29.39 -2.74 -37.29
C THR A 392 -30.27 -3.56 -38.25
N LEU A 393 -30.39 -4.87 -38.02
CA LEU A 393 -31.25 -5.75 -38.81
C LEU A 393 -32.73 -5.36 -38.71
N LEU A 394 -33.21 -5.09 -37.49
CA LEU A 394 -34.60 -4.67 -37.26
C LEU A 394 -34.89 -3.32 -37.91
N LEU A 395 -33.96 -2.36 -37.81
CA LEU A 395 -34.10 -1.06 -38.47
C LEU A 395 -34.10 -1.19 -40.01
N GLY A 396 -33.26 -2.05 -40.57
CA GLY A 396 -33.24 -2.33 -42.01
C GLY A 396 -34.56 -2.95 -42.49
N TRP A 397 -35.07 -3.93 -41.76
CA TRP A 397 -36.37 -4.55 -42.06
C TRP A 397 -37.53 -3.56 -41.98
N LEU A 398 -37.48 -2.69 -40.98
CA LEU A 398 -38.46 -1.62 -40.83
C LEU A 398 -38.43 -0.64 -42.00
N TRP A 399 -37.24 -0.26 -42.46
CA TRP A 399 -37.07 0.59 -43.64
C TRP A 399 -37.66 -0.05 -44.90
N GLU A 400 -37.42 -1.35 -45.10
CA GLU A 400 -38.04 -2.10 -46.21
C GLU A 400 -39.59 -2.09 -46.15
N ILE A 401 -40.18 -2.20 -44.95
CA ILE A 401 -41.64 -2.15 -44.81
C ILE A 401 -42.19 -0.78 -45.13
N VAL A 402 -41.54 0.28 -44.62
CA VAL A 402 -41.97 1.66 -44.86
C VAL A 402 -41.89 1.97 -46.35
N THR A 403 -40.79 1.60 -47.02
CA THR A 403 -40.59 1.85 -48.46
C THR A 403 -41.45 0.98 -49.37
N LYS A 404 -41.96 -0.17 -48.91
CA LYS A 404 -42.91 -1.02 -49.69
C LYS A 404 -44.38 -0.63 -49.52
N ASN A 405 -44.70 0.18 -48.49
CA ASN A 405 -46.07 0.63 -48.20
C ASN A 405 -46.35 2.07 -48.66
N GLU A 406 -45.35 2.77 -49.21
CA GLU A 406 -45.51 3.93 -50.12
C GLU A 406 -45.71 3.44 -51.55
#